data_AF-A0A4P8XW82-F1
#
_entry.id   AF-A0A4P8XW82-F1
#
_cell.length_a   1.000
_cell.length_b   1.000
_cell.length_c   1.000
_cell.angle_alpha   90.00
_cell.angle_beta   90.00
_cell.angle_gamma   90.00
#
_symmetry.space_group_name_H-M   'P 1'
#
loop_
_entity.id
_entity.type
_entity.pdbx_description
1 polymer ?
#
loop_
_entity_poly.entity_id
_entity_poly.type
_entity_poly.pdbx_seq_one_letter_code
_entity_poly.pdbx_strand_id
1 'polypeptide(L)'
;MPIKIKRKNGEITRYKNAEYIPLFYFFPKSLLDHCGTLPFQISRYPYELFTDWKQIELIESNQFALLMYDAFHYLVWEYMGLNVGREIYSGDHPAWKFSHAPSFWIKTMQDEGVLPPIESLVNDIQPTTFFGFVSDEYVDAVLKDIVPKTMERFGMNEILAVVKEHQCFEDFDYRYSQQKNDFKNSYYHKKTKHPMVSLEAFQEDYKNNHDGAEWDKADDCIDLEGDITAKVDVERFMATLSEKDRQILELRVEGFTYQEIADKVGYKTHSAVKKRIDKIGRIFQEQTNTDIGFE
;
A
#
# COMPACT_ATOMS: atom_id res chain seq x y z
N MET A 1 0.06 -15.94 -2.36
CA MET A 1 -0.36 -16.33 -0.98
C MET A 1 0.78 -17.11 -0.33
N PRO A 2 0.92 -17.16 1.01
CA PRO A 2 1.98 -17.97 1.61
C PRO A 2 1.72 -19.46 1.33
N ILE A 3 2.65 -20.11 0.63
CA ILE A 3 2.60 -21.55 0.37
C ILE A 3 2.68 -22.31 1.69
N LYS A 4 1.88 -23.36 1.82
CA LYS A 4 1.86 -24.22 3.01
C LYS A 4 2.20 -25.65 2.63
N ILE A 5 2.92 -26.33 3.50
CA ILE A 5 3.29 -27.75 3.34
C ILE A 5 2.85 -28.56 4.56
N LYS A 6 2.47 -29.81 4.32
CA LYS A 6 2.14 -30.79 5.37
C LYS A 6 3.42 -31.43 5.88
N ARG A 7 3.71 -31.27 7.16
CA ARG A 7 4.92 -31.75 7.86
C ARG A 7 4.83 -33.24 8.19
N LYS A 8 5.97 -33.85 8.58
CA LYS A 8 6.05 -35.25 9.03
C LYS A 8 5.11 -35.57 10.20
N ASN A 9 4.92 -34.61 11.11
CA ASN A 9 4.00 -34.70 12.24
C ASN A 9 2.53 -34.46 11.86
N GLY A 10 2.24 -34.20 10.58
CA GLY A 10 0.89 -33.94 10.06
C GLY A 10 0.45 -32.47 10.10
N GLU A 11 1.22 -31.58 10.72
CA GLU A 11 0.88 -30.16 10.81
C GLU A 11 1.02 -29.45 9.45
N ILE A 12 0.16 -28.48 9.20
CA ILE A 12 0.23 -27.63 8.00
C ILE A 12 0.83 -26.29 8.41
N THR A 13 2.02 -26.00 7.88
CA THR A 13 2.78 -24.79 8.23
C THR A 13 3.21 -24.04 6.97
N ARG A 14 3.56 -22.76 7.12
CA ARG A 14 4.12 -21.98 6.01
C ARG A 14 5.43 -22.62 5.55
N TYR A 15 5.60 -22.73 4.23
CA TYR A 15 6.86 -23.08 3.61
C TYR A 15 7.70 -21.80 3.49
N LYS A 16 8.72 -21.68 4.35
CA LYS A 16 9.56 -20.48 4.40
C LYS A 16 10.43 -20.38 3.14
N ASN A 17 10.60 -19.16 2.61
CA ASN A 17 11.40 -18.83 1.42
C ASN A 17 10.90 -19.45 0.09
N ALA A 18 9.75 -20.12 0.07
CA ALA A 18 9.20 -20.74 -1.14
C ALA A 18 8.94 -19.72 -2.27
N GLU A 19 8.67 -18.46 -1.91
CA GLU A 19 8.52 -17.34 -2.83
C GLU A 19 9.76 -17.10 -3.71
N TYR A 20 10.94 -17.54 -3.29
CA TYR A 20 12.19 -17.34 -4.02
C TYR A 20 12.56 -18.51 -4.95
N ILE A 21 11.81 -19.62 -4.92
CA ILE A 21 12.09 -20.80 -5.76
C ILE A 21 12.10 -20.45 -7.26
N PRO A 22 11.12 -19.70 -7.82
CA PRO A 22 11.14 -19.34 -9.24
C PRO A 22 12.38 -18.49 -9.59
N LEU A 23 12.77 -17.59 -8.69
CA LEU A 23 13.95 -16.76 -8.85
C LEU A 23 15.25 -17.58 -8.82
N PHE A 24 15.33 -18.61 -7.96
CA PHE A 24 16.50 -19.50 -7.92
C PHE A 24 16.72 -20.19 -9.27
N TYR A 25 15.64 -20.59 -9.94
CA TYR A 25 15.72 -21.23 -11.25
C TYR A 25 16.08 -20.28 -12.38
N PHE A 26 15.90 -18.98 -12.19
CA PHE A 26 16.32 -17.94 -13.13
C PHE A 26 17.83 -17.65 -13.10
N PHE A 27 18.54 -17.99 -12.02
CA PHE A 27 19.97 -17.70 -11.91
C PHE A 27 20.81 -18.47 -12.93
N PRO A 28 21.75 -17.79 -13.62
CA PRO A 28 22.65 -18.44 -14.55
C PRO A 28 23.71 -19.24 -13.79
N LYS A 29 24.27 -20.26 -14.44
CA LYS A 29 25.26 -21.13 -13.80
C LYS A 29 26.53 -20.38 -13.38
N SER A 30 27.00 -19.46 -14.24
CA SER A 30 28.15 -18.58 -14.01
C SER A 30 28.10 -17.89 -12.64
N LEU A 31 26.94 -17.33 -12.28
CA LEU A 31 26.70 -16.70 -11.00
C LEU A 31 26.78 -17.71 -9.85
N LEU A 32 26.10 -18.85 -10.00
CA LEU A 32 26.04 -19.87 -8.96
C LEU A 32 27.39 -20.54 -8.69
N ASP A 33 28.26 -20.63 -9.70
CA ASP A 33 29.64 -21.12 -9.54
C ASP A 33 30.45 -20.23 -8.56
N HIS A 34 30.08 -18.95 -8.39
CA HIS A 34 30.69 -18.04 -7.41
C HIS A 34 30.03 -18.09 -6.02
N CYS A 35 28.90 -18.78 -5.86
CA CYS A 35 28.13 -18.83 -4.61
C CYS A 35 28.45 -20.07 -3.74
N GLY A 36 29.54 -20.79 -4.04
CA GLY A 36 29.94 -21.98 -3.30
C GLY A 36 29.14 -23.23 -3.68
N THR A 37 29.05 -24.20 -2.76
CA THR A 37 28.47 -25.52 -3.05
C THR A 37 26.97 -25.63 -2.82
N LEU A 38 26.39 -24.73 -2.01
CA LEU A 38 24.97 -24.75 -1.64
C LEU A 38 24.02 -24.78 -2.85
N PRO A 39 24.18 -23.94 -3.90
CA PRO A 39 23.27 -23.95 -5.04
C PRO A 39 23.21 -25.31 -5.76
N PHE A 40 24.31 -26.05 -5.74
CA PHE A 40 24.44 -27.35 -6.40
C PHE A 40 23.91 -28.52 -5.56
N GLN A 41 23.55 -28.27 -4.31
CA GLN A 41 22.83 -29.23 -3.45
C GLN A 41 21.32 -29.14 -3.65
N ILE A 42 20.83 -27.99 -4.13
CA ILE A 42 19.41 -27.76 -4.42
C ILE A 42 19.05 -28.51 -5.69
N SER A 43 17.97 -29.29 -5.64
CA SER A 43 17.54 -30.08 -6.77
C SER A 43 17.12 -29.21 -7.95
N ARG A 44 17.55 -29.62 -9.15
CA ARG A 44 17.03 -29.08 -10.42
C ARG A 44 15.74 -29.75 -10.89
N TYR A 45 15.21 -30.70 -10.12
CA TYR A 45 13.86 -31.25 -10.25
C TYR A 45 12.94 -30.58 -9.22
N PRO A 46 12.12 -29.59 -9.60
CA PRO A 46 11.35 -28.81 -8.64
C PRO A 46 10.41 -29.64 -7.76
N TYR A 47 9.95 -30.80 -8.24
CA TYR A 47 9.11 -31.73 -7.48
C TYR A 47 9.77 -32.17 -6.16
N GLU A 48 11.08 -32.37 -6.17
CA GLU A 48 11.83 -32.77 -4.98
C GLU A 48 11.84 -31.68 -3.91
N LEU A 49 11.74 -30.40 -4.30
CA LEU A 49 11.68 -29.28 -3.35
C LEU A 49 10.40 -29.27 -2.51
N PHE A 50 9.37 -30.03 -2.89
CA PHE A 50 8.11 -30.13 -2.14
C PHE A 50 7.90 -31.51 -1.51
N THR A 51 8.76 -32.49 -1.81
CA THR A 51 8.57 -33.88 -1.39
C THR A 51 9.75 -34.47 -0.63
N ASP A 52 10.99 -34.06 -0.94
CA ASP A 52 12.18 -34.44 -0.19
C ASP A 52 12.39 -33.49 1.00
N TRP A 53 12.41 -34.08 2.19
CA TRP A 53 12.64 -33.35 3.45
C TRP A 53 13.98 -32.63 3.51
N LYS A 54 15.03 -33.18 2.89
CA LYS A 54 16.33 -32.52 2.86
C LYS A 54 16.29 -31.24 2.03
N GLN A 55 15.61 -31.30 0.89
CA GLN A 55 15.42 -30.13 0.02
C GLN A 55 14.54 -29.08 0.69
N ILE A 56 13.45 -29.50 1.35
CA ILE A 56 12.59 -28.59 2.12
C ILE A 56 13.39 -27.87 3.21
N GLU A 57 14.16 -28.60 4.01
CA GLU A 57 15.01 -28.00 5.05
C GLU A 57 16.04 -27.02 4.47
N LEU A 58 16.62 -27.37 3.32
CA LEU A 58 17.58 -26.53 2.61
C LEU A 58 16.95 -25.21 2.16
N ILE A 59 15.75 -25.24 1.57
CA ILE A 59 15.01 -24.04 1.14
C ILE A 59 14.61 -23.17 2.34
N GLU A 60 14.19 -23.77 3.46
CA GLU A 60 13.79 -23.00 4.66
C GLU A 60 14.97 -22.40 5.44
N SER A 61 16.19 -22.84 5.10
CA SER A 61 17.41 -22.38 5.74
C SER A 61 17.67 -20.88 5.54
N ASN A 62 18.38 -20.28 6.50
CA ASN A 62 18.84 -18.90 6.34
C ASN A 62 19.93 -18.79 5.26
N GLN A 63 20.67 -19.86 5.00
CA GLN A 63 21.69 -19.89 3.95
C GLN A 63 21.07 -19.75 2.56
N PHE A 64 19.94 -20.43 2.30
CA PHE A 64 19.20 -20.25 1.05
C PHE A 64 18.70 -18.81 0.91
N ALA A 65 18.10 -18.23 1.97
CA ALA A 65 17.65 -16.84 1.91
C ALA A 65 18.80 -15.86 1.60
N LEU A 66 19.95 -16.02 2.26
CA LEU A 66 21.15 -15.21 2.00
C LEU A 66 21.64 -15.37 0.56
N LEU A 67 21.70 -16.61 0.05
CA LEU A 67 22.04 -16.87 -1.35
C LEU A 67 21.12 -16.07 -2.29
N MET A 68 19.81 -16.09 -2.05
CA MET A 68 18.85 -15.37 -2.89
C MET A 68 19.06 -13.86 -2.84
N TYR A 69 19.35 -13.29 -1.67
CA TYR A 69 19.59 -11.85 -1.52
C TYR A 69 20.89 -11.42 -2.20
N ASP A 70 22.00 -12.12 -1.92
CA ASP A 70 23.33 -11.73 -2.41
C ASP A 70 23.47 -11.97 -3.91
N ALA A 71 23.01 -13.12 -4.41
CA ALA A 71 23.08 -13.45 -5.82
C ALA A 71 22.24 -12.49 -6.66
N PHE A 72 21.06 -12.13 -6.16
CA PHE A 72 20.19 -11.23 -6.89
C PHE A 72 20.63 -9.76 -6.80
N HIS A 73 21.14 -9.33 -5.63
CA HIS A 73 21.81 -8.04 -5.49
C HIS A 73 22.92 -7.87 -6.54
N TYR A 74 23.77 -8.89 -6.70
CA TYR A 74 24.84 -8.88 -7.70
C TYR A 74 24.29 -8.68 -9.12
N LEU A 75 23.21 -9.38 -9.48
CA LEU A 75 22.62 -9.31 -10.81
C LEU A 75 21.98 -7.95 -11.12
N VAL A 76 21.18 -7.40 -10.20
CA VAL A 76 20.42 -6.17 -10.52
C VAL A 76 21.27 -4.91 -10.49
N TRP A 77 22.36 -4.91 -9.72
CA TRP A 77 23.15 -3.70 -9.44
C TRP A 77 23.60 -2.96 -10.70
N GLU A 78 24.10 -3.69 -11.70
CA GLU A 78 24.61 -3.12 -12.94
C GLU A 78 23.54 -2.37 -13.73
N TYR A 79 22.28 -2.80 -13.61
CA TYR A 79 21.14 -2.23 -14.34
C TYR A 79 20.43 -1.11 -13.57
N MET A 80 20.80 -0.86 -12.30
CA MET A 80 20.21 0.20 -11.49
C MET A 80 20.64 1.62 -11.89
N GLY A 81 21.58 1.76 -12.84
CA GLY A 81 21.97 3.07 -13.38
C GLY A 81 22.84 3.94 -12.44
N LEU A 82 23.45 3.35 -11.41
CA LEU A 82 24.27 4.08 -10.43
C LEU A 82 25.66 4.44 -10.96
N ASN A 83 26.16 3.72 -11.97
CA ASN A 83 27.47 3.94 -12.63
C ASN A 83 28.70 3.90 -11.70
N VAL A 84 28.57 3.27 -10.54
CA VAL A 84 29.63 3.09 -9.55
C VAL A 84 29.57 1.68 -8.95
N GLY A 85 30.73 1.19 -8.52
CA GLY A 85 30.85 -0.13 -7.88
C GLY A 85 30.02 -0.20 -6.59
N ARG A 86 29.36 -1.33 -6.35
CA ARG A 86 28.53 -1.56 -5.16
C ARG A 86 29.30 -1.40 -3.86
N GLU A 87 30.60 -1.68 -3.87
CA GLU A 87 31.49 -1.69 -2.72
C GLU A 87 31.62 -0.32 -2.02
N ILE A 88 31.25 0.78 -2.71
CA ILE A 88 31.31 2.12 -2.12
C ILE A 88 30.09 2.45 -1.26
N TYR A 89 28.99 1.71 -1.43
CA TYR A 89 27.76 1.94 -0.70
C TYR A 89 27.76 1.16 0.61
N SER A 90 27.32 1.81 1.67
CA SER A 90 27.06 1.11 2.91
C SER A 90 25.78 0.27 2.81
N GLY A 91 25.67 -0.75 3.66
CA GLY A 91 24.46 -1.56 3.78
C GLY A 91 23.21 -0.78 4.16
N ASP A 92 23.38 0.44 4.69
CA ASP A 92 22.28 1.32 5.06
C ASP A 92 21.75 2.18 3.93
N HIS A 93 22.51 2.34 2.84
CA HIS A 93 22.15 3.16 1.71
C HIS A 93 20.92 2.59 0.96
N PRO A 94 19.96 3.42 0.49
CA PRO A 94 18.74 2.94 -0.15
C PRO A 94 19.00 2.08 -1.38
N ALA A 95 19.96 2.43 -2.23
CA ALA A 95 20.36 1.59 -3.37
C ALA A 95 20.79 0.17 -2.96
N TRP A 96 21.54 0.05 -1.87
CA TRP A 96 21.96 -1.25 -1.32
C TRP A 96 20.75 -2.04 -0.81
N LYS A 97 19.84 -1.37 -0.08
CA LYS A 97 18.61 -1.98 0.43
C LYS A 97 17.66 -2.42 -0.69
N PHE A 98 17.52 -1.63 -1.75
CA PHE A 98 16.68 -1.98 -2.90
C PHE A 98 17.21 -3.19 -3.66
N SER A 99 18.52 -3.26 -3.89
CA SER A 99 19.13 -4.43 -4.54
C SER A 99 19.05 -5.70 -3.70
N HIS A 100 19.03 -5.60 -2.36
CA HIS A 100 18.80 -6.72 -1.44
C HIS A 100 17.31 -7.03 -1.16
N ALA A 101 16.38 -6.41 -1.89
CA ALA A 101 14.94 -6.60 -1.70
C ALA A 101 14.30 -7.34 -2.90
N PRO A 102 14.53 -8.65 -3.07
CA PRO A 102 14.09 -9.45 -4.23
C PRO A 102 12.57 -9.38 -4.47
N SER A 103 11.77 -9.11 -3.44
CA SER A 103 10.31 -9.06 -3.53
C SER A 103 9.79 -8.03 -4.55
N PHE A 104 10.41 -6.85 -4.66
CA PHE A 104 10.01 -5.84 -5.64
C PHE A 104 10.21 -6.33 -7.07
N TRP A 105 11.38 -6.93 -7.30
CA TRP A 105 11.81 -7.37 -8.62
C TRP A 105 11.06 -8.63 -9.06
N ILE A 106 10.88 -9.61 -8.17
CA ILE A 106 10.06 -10.80 -8.43
C ILE A 106 8.66 -10.39 -8.83
N LYS A 107 8.07 -9.40 -8.16
CA LYS A 107 6.72 -8.93 -8.48
C LYS A 107 6.65 -8.36 -9.90
N THR A 108 7.60 -7.51 -10.31
CA THR A 108 7.64 -7.02 -11.69
C THR A 108 7.90 -8.15 -12.69
N MET A 109 8.82 -9.07 -12.39
CA MET A 109 9.10 -10.22 -13.26
C MET A 109 7.88 -11.13 -13.44
N GLN A 110 7.05 -11.29 -12.41
CA GLN A 110 5.79 -12.04 -12.49
C GLN A 110 4.75 -11.31 -13.33
N ASP A 111 4.59 -10.01 -13.13
CA ASP A 111 3.62 -9.20 -13.88
C ASP A 111 3.98 -9.10 -15.37
N GLU A 112 5.27 -9.11 -15.72
CA GLU A 112 5.78 -9.13 -17.09
C GLU A 112 5.86 -10.56 -17.67
N GLY A 113 5.45 -11.59 -16.92
CA GLY A 113 5.40 -12.98 -17.37
C GLY A 113 6.76 -13.67 -17.51
N VAL A 114 7.84 -13.09 -16.96
CA VAL A 114 9.19 -13.66 -16.96
C VAL A 114 9.32 -14.81 -15.97
N LEU A 115 8.76 -14.64 -14.77
CA LEU A 115 8.75 -15.67 -13.73
C LEU A 115 7.34 -16.17 -13.48
N PRO A 116 7.11 -17.49 -13.40
CA PRO A 116 5.81 -18.00 -12.97
C PRO A 116 5.60 -17.68 -11.48
N PRO A 117 4.35 -17.43 -11.06
CA PRO A 117 4.02 -17.43 -9.65
C PRO A 117 4.27 -18.84 -9.07
N ILE A 118 4.66 -18.88 -7.79
CA ILE A 118 4.98 -20.15 -7.11
C ILE A 118 3.79 -21.11 -7.09
N GLU A 119 2.56 -20.59 -7.06
CA GLU A 119 1.34 -21.39 -7.12
C GLU A 119 1.20 -22.14 -8.45
N SER A 120 1.51 -21.50 -9.58
CA SER A 120 1.49 -22.17 -10.90
C SER A 120 2.58 -23.23 -10.96
N LEU A 121 3.78 -22.88 -10.48
CA LEU A 121 4.88 -23.84 -10.41
C LEU A 121 4.45 -25.09 -9.62
N VAL A 122 3.90 -24.95 -8.42
CA VAL A 122 3.45 -26.10 -7.60
C VAL A 122 2.39 -26.97 -8.29
N ASN A 123 1.43 -26.35 -8.99
CA ASN A 123 0.33 -27.08 -9.63
C ASN A 123 0.77 -27.84 -10.90
N ASP A 124 1.72 -27.27 -11.64
CA ASP A 124 2.11 -27.77 -12.97
C ASP A 124 3.32 -28.73 -12.93
N ILE A 125 4.03 -28.83 -11.80
CA ILE A 125 5.22 -29.67 -11.65
C ILE A 125 4.89 -31.16 -11.77
N GLN A 126 5.61 -31.84 -12.67
CA GLN A 126 5.68 -33.30 -12.71
C GLN A 126 6.99 -33.80 -12.06
N PRO A 127 7.03 -35.03 -11.52
CA PRO A 127 8.25 -35.61 -10.94
C PRO A 127 9.44 -35.65 -11.90
N THR A 128 9.19 -35.70 -13.21
CA THR A 128 10.20 -35.76 -14.26
C THR A 128 10.61 -34.39 -14.81
N THR A 129 9.96 -33.31 -14.36
CA THR A 129 10.26 -31.96 -14.84
C THR A 129 11.64 -31.51 -14.37
N PHE A 130 12.55 -31.27 -15.31
CA PHE A 130 13.91 -30.80 -15.05
C PHE A 130 14.08 -29.34 -15.49
N PHE A 131 14.61 -28.50 -14.59
CA PHE A 131 14.91 -27.09 -14.88
C PHE A 131 16.43 -26.90 -15.05
N GLY A 132 16.87 -26.77 -16.31
CA GLY A 132 18.25 -26.48 -16.66
C GLY A 132 18.71 -25.08 -16.23
N PHE A 133 19.98 -24.78 -16.43
CA PHE A 133 20.50 -23.42 -16.22
C PHE A 133 20.09 -22.52 -17.38
N VAL A 134 19.79 -21.28 -17.05
CA VAL A 134 19.49 -20.22 -18.01
C VAL A 134 20.81 -19.62 -18.52
N SER A 135 20.83 -19.15 -19.78
CA SER A 135 22.01 -18.49 -20.34
C SER A 135 22.19 -17.08 -19.77
N ASP A 136 23.45 -16.66 -19.62
CA ASP A 136 23.80 -15.30 -19.22
C ASP A 136 23.19 -14.24 -20.15
N GLU A 137 23.17 -14.49 -21.46
CA GLU A 137 22.59 -13.60 -22.46
C GLU A 137 21.09 -13.37 -22.25
N TYR A 138 20.35 -14.43 -21.87
CA TYR A 138 18.93 -14.29 -21.57
C TYR A 138 18.71 -13.49 -20.29
N VAL A 139 19.51 -13.76 -19.25
CA VAL A 139 19.43 -13.05 -17.98
C VAL A 139 19.75 -11.56 -18.18
N ASP A 140 20.79 -11.24 -18.95
CA ASP A 140 21.16 -9.86 -19.30
C ASP A 140 20.01 -9.13 -20.02
N ALA A 141 19.46 -9.76 -21.06
CA ALA A 141 18.35 -9.18 -21.83
C ALA A 141 17.11 -8.91 -20.97
N VAL A 142 16.77 -9.83 -20.06
CA VAL A 142 15.65 -9.68 -19.12
C VAL A 142 15.93 -8.55 -18.13
N LEU A 143 17.10 -8.53 -17.48
CA LEU A 143 17.40 -7.55 -16.43
C LEU A 143 17.49 -6.13 -16.99
N LYS A 144 17.99 -5.97 -18.22
CA LYS A 144 18.05 -4.70 -18.93
C LYS A 144 16.68 -4.05 -19.13
N ASP A 145 15.63 -4.86 -19.28
CA ASP A 145 14.24 -4.38 -19.41
C ASP A 145 13.54 -4.27 -18.04
N ILE A 146 13.67 -5.28 -17.18
CA ILE A 146 12.92 -5.38 -15.93
C ILE A 146 13.40 -4.41 -14.86
N VAL A 147 14.72 -4.18 -14.74
CA VAL A 147 15.27 -3.37 -13.65
C VAL A 147 14.80 -1.91 -13.76
N PRO A 148 14.93 -1.22 -14.92
CA PRO A 148 14.41 0.14 -15.07
C PRO A 148 12.90 0.23 -14.81
N LYS A 149 12.09 -0.69 -15.36
CA LYS A 149 10.64 -0.75 -15.13
C LYS A 149 10.30 -0.88 -13.65
N THR A 150 11.02 -1.74 -12.92
CA THR A 150 10.81 -1.92 -11.48
C THR A 150 11.15 -0.66 -10.71
N MET A 151 12.28 -0.02 -11.04
CA MET A 151 12.71 1.21 -10.36
C MET A 151 11.73 2.36 -10.58
N GLU A 152 11.17 2.50 -11.78
CA GLU A 152 10.12 3.47 -12.09
C GLU A 152 8.83 3.16 -11.32
N ARG A 153 8.35 1.92 -11.41
CA ARG A 153 7.08 1.49 -10.80
C ARG A 153 7.03 1.70 -9.28
N PHE A 154 8.15 1.48 -8.59
CA PHE A 154 8.23 1.62 -7.13
C PHE A 154 8.82 2.95 -6.69
N GLY A 155 8.99 3.93 -7.59
CA GLY A 155 9.52 5.26 -7.26
C GLY A 155 10.95 5.25 -6.72
N MET A 156 11.72 4.20 -7.00
CA MET A 156 13.08 4.05 -6.49
C MET A 156 14.00 5.14 -7.05
N ASN A 157 13.80 5.55 -8.32
CA ASN A 157 14.56 6.61 -8.96
C ASN A 157 14.40 7.95 -8.24
N GLU A 158 13.17 8.30 -7.87
CA GLU A 158 12.86 9.54 -7.14
C GLU A 158 13.49 9.52 -5.75
N ILE A 159 13.36 8.40 -5.03
CA ILE A 159 13.97 8.23 -3.71
C ILE A 159 15.49 8.39 -3.81
N LEU A 160 16.13 7.76 -4.80
CA LEU A 160 17.57 7.85 -5.00
C LEU A 160 18.02 9.27 -5.40
N ALA A 161 17.21 9.99 -6.17
CA ALA A 161 17.47 11.39 -6.52
C ALA A 161 17.43 12.30 -5.28
N VAL A 162 16.37 12.18 -4.46
CA VAL A 162 16.22 12.94 -3.20
C VAL A 162 17.36 12.64 -2.24
N VAL A 163 17.73 11.37 -2.10
CA VAL A 163 18.86 10.95 -1.24
C VAL A 163 20.15 11.58 -1.73
N LYS A 164 20.40 11.59 -3.04
CA LYS A 164 21.60 12.21 -3.61
C LYS A 164 21.64 13.73 -3.42
N GLU A 165 20.49 14.40 -3.50
CA GLU A 165 20.37 15.86 -3.32
C GLU A 165 20.57 16.29 -1.86
N HIS A 166 20.04 15.51 -0.92
CA HIS A 166 20.01 15.85 0.50
C HIS A 166 20.98 15.02 1.37
N GLN A 167 21.95 14.33 0.77
CA GLN A 167 22.88 13.47 1.49
C GLN A 167 23.77 14.29 2.45
N CYS A 168 23.74 13.96 3.74
CA CYS A 168 24.71 14.42 4.73
C CYS A 168 25.92 13.48 4.82
N PHE A 169 27.06 13.96 5.34
CA PHE A 169 28.28 13.14 5.42
C PHE A 169 28.15 11.97 6.42
N GLU A 170 27.25 12.06 7.39
CA GLU A 170 26.93 10.98 8.34
C GLU A 170 25.84 10.03 7.83
N ASP A 171 25.18 10.36 6.73
CA ASP A 171 24.09 9.54 6.22
C ASP A 171 24.62 8.19 5.75
N PHE A 172 23.90 7.15 6.18
CA PHE A 172 24.23 5.75 5.91
C PHE A 172 25.59 5.30 6.47
N ASP A 173 26.25 6.09 7.32
CA ASP A 173 27.38 5.60 8.12
C ASP A 173 26.86 4.77 9.31
N TYR A 174 27.42 3.57 9.47
CA TYR A 174 27.12 2.66 10.58
C TYR A 174 27.81 3.08 11.88
N ARG A 175 28.82 3.95 11.80
CA ARG A 175 29.59 4.40 12.96
C ARG A 175 28.75 5.26 13.89
N TYR A 176 29.15 5.21 15.17
CA TYR A 176 28.58 6.08 16.19
C TYR A 176 28.98 7.54 15.91
N SER A 177 28.00 8.44 15.89
CA SER A 177 28.22 9.89 15.82
C SER A 177 27.37 10.60 16.87
N GLN A 178 27.97 11.54 17.60
CA GLN A 178 27.24 12.40 18.54
C GLN A 178 26.22 13.26 17.81
N GLN A 179 26.54 13.81 16.63
CA GLN A 179 25.61 14.58 15.81
C GLN A 179 24.40 13.73 15.39
N LYS A 180 24.62 12.49 14.93
CA LYS A 180 23.53 11.54 14.60
C LYS A 180 22.65 11.24 15.80
N ASN A 181 23.25 11.06 16.97
CA ASN A 181 22.49 10.83 18.21
C ASN A 181 21.76 12.08 18.67
N ASP A 182 22.35 13.25 18.58
CA ASP A 182 21.72 14.51 18.98
C ASP A 182 20.57 14.88 18.05
N PHE A 183 20.69 14.65 16.73
CA PHE A 183 19.57 14.70 15.79
C PHE A 183 18.46 13.75 16.21
N LYS A 184 18.75 12.46 16.46
CA LYS A 184 17.74 11.48 16.92
C LYS A 184 17.13 11.87 18.27
N ASN A 185 17.92 12.42 19.19
CA ASN A 185 17.45 12.86 20.49
C ASN A 185 16.52 14.07 20.37
N SER A 186 16.80 14.98 19.43
CA SER A 186 15.94 16.12 19.11
C SER A 186 14.65 15.65 18.43
N TYR A 187 14.76 14.86 17.36
CA TYR A 187 13.62 14.37 16.58
C TYR A 187 12.65 13.50 17.40
N TYR A 188 13.18 12.59 18.21
CA TYR A 188 12.38 11.72 19.08
C TYR A 188 12.19 12.29 20.49
N HIS A 189 12.59 13.54 20.73
CA HIS A 189 12.51 14.20 22.04
C HIS A 189 13.07 13.39 23.23
N LYS A 190 14.04 12.49 23.02
CA LYS A 190 14.52 11.54 24.05
C LYS A 190 15.22 12.19 25.24
N LYS A 191 15.65 13.45 25.07
CA LYS A 191 16.30 14.26 26.12
C LYS A 191 15.40 15.36 26.68
N THR A 192 14.11 15.42 26.32
CA THR A 192 13.22 16.42 26.94
C THR A 192 13.06 16.11 28.42
N LYS A 193 13.28 17.11 29.27
CA LYS A 193 13.08 17.02 30.72
C LYS A 193 11.60 17.03 31.12
N HIS A 194 10.69 17.17 30.15
CA HIS A 194 9.27 17.12 30.41
C HIS A 194 8.88 15.66 30.71
N PRO A 195 8.16 15.41 31.81
CA PRO A 195 7.63 14.07 32.07
C PRO A 195 6.77 13.63 30.89
N MET A 196 6.83 12.35 30.51
CA MET A 196 5.83 11.77 29.61
C MET A 196 4.51 11.73 30.36
N VAL A 197 3.66 12.72 30.13
CA VAL A 197 2.31 12.80 30.70
C VAL A 197 1.36 12.16 29.70
N SER A 198 0.46 11.29 30.17
CA SER A 198 -0.59 10.76 29.30
C SER A 198 -1.51 11.89 28.85
N LEU A 199 -2.26 11.70 27.76
CA LEU A 199 -3.16 12.73 27.27
C LEU A 199 -4.19 13.11 28.35
N GLU A 200 -4.68 12.11 29.09
CA GLU A 200 -5.62 12.27 30.19
C GLU A 200 -5.01 13.06 31.36
N ALA A 201 -3.77 12.73 31.74
CA ALA A 201 -3.08 13.45 32.80
C ALA A 201 -2.74 14.90 32.39
N PHE A 202 -2.52 15.17 31.10
CA PHE A 202 -2.39 16.53 30.58
C PHE A 202 -3.72 17.28 30.60
N GLN A 203 -4.82 16.62 30.22
CA GLN A 203 -6.17 17.19 30.29
C GLN A 203 -6.58 17.52 31.73
N GLU A 204 -6.26 16.64 32.69
CA GLU A 204 -6.52 16.85 34.11
C GLU A 204 -5.70 18.02 34.68
N ASP A 205 -4.39 18.08 34.36
CA ASP A 205 -3.54 19.20 34.75
C ASP A 205 -3.98 20.53 34.11
N TYR A 206 -4.38 20.50 32.84
CA TYR A 206 -4.94 21.66 32.14
C TYR A 206 -6.20 22.17 32.82
N LYS A 207 -7.14 21.26 33.15
CA LYS A 207 -8.38 21.56 33.88
C LYS A 207 -8.10 22.17 35.26
N ASN A 208 -7.11 21.64 35.98
CA ASN A 208 -6.71 22.14 37.30
C ASN A 208 -6.07 23.53 37.23
N ASN A 209 -5.29 23.82 36.17
CA ASN A 209 -4.55 25.07 36.02
C ASN A 209 -5.34 26.20 35.31
N HIS A 210 -6.48 25.87 34.68
CA HIS A 210 -7.32 26.82 33.92
C HIS A 210 -8.77 26.82 34.40
N ASP A 211 -9.00 26.84 35.72
CA ASP A 211 -10.32 27.01 36.35
C ASP A 211 -11.42 26.05 35.83
N GLY A 212 -11.04 24.81 35.50
CA GLY A 212 -11.98 23.82 35.00
C GLY A 212 -12.27 23.90 33.51
N ALA A 213 -11.55 24.74 32.75
CA ALA A 213 -11.73 24.87 31.31
C ALA A 213 -11.54 23.53 30.59
N GLU A 214 -12.48 23.21 29.70
CA GLU A 214 -12.38 22.03 28.85
C GLU A 214 -11.22 22.18 27.86
N TRP A 215 -10.46 21.10 27.74
CA TRP A 215 -9.29 21.05 26.85
C TRP A 215 -9.71 21.04 25.38
N ASP A 216 -10.79 20.33 25.05
CA ASP A 216 -11.44 20.39 23.75
C ASP A 216 -12.31 21.64 23.69
N LYS A 217 -11.82 22.69 23.02
CA LYS A 217 -12.70 23.77 22.58
C LYS A 217 -13.38 23.31 21.31
N ALA A 218 -14.71 23.34 21.30
CA ALA A 218 -15.47 23.21 20.07
C ALA A 218 -14.96 24.25 19.05
N ASP A 219 -14.71 23.81 17.82
CA ASP A 219 -14.37 24.72 16.75
C ASP A 219 -15.62 25.49 16.36
N ASP A 220 -15.69 26.78 16.73
CA ASP A 220 -16.83 27.67 16.43
C ASP A 220 -17.12 27.78 14.91
N CYS A 221 -16.20 27.31 14.05
CA CYS A 221 -16.40 27.25 12.60
C CYS A 221 -17.33 26.12 12.15
N ILE A 222 -17.62 25.13 13.01
CA ILE A 222 -18.39 23.93 12.67
C ILE A 222 -19.62 23.82 13.59
N ASP A 223 -20.78 24.30 13.11
CA ASP A 223 -22.07 24.17 13.82
C ASP A 223 -22.67 22.77 13.62
N LEU A 224 -22.07 21.79 14.28
CA LEU A 224 -22.43 20.38 14.16
C LEU A 224 -23.85 20.11 14.68
N GLU A 225 -24.28 20.84 15.72
CA GLU A 225 -25.65 20.77 16.26
C GLU A 225 -26.68 21.37 15.31
N GLY A 226 -26.37 22.52 14.68
CA GLY A 226 -27.20 23.12 13.63
C GLY A 226 -27.35 22.23 12.42
N ASP A 227 -26.27 21.60 11.96
CA ASP A 227 -26.27 20.68 10.82
C ASP A 227 -27.10 19.41 11.07
N ILE A 228 -27.02 18.85 12.28
CA ILE A 228 -27.84 17.68 12.67
C ILE A 228 -29.32 18.07 12.77
N THR A 229 -29.62 19.21 13.39
CA THR A 229 -31.00 19.69 13.55
C THR A 229 -31.65 19.98 12.20
N ALA A 230 -30.92 20.64 11.29
CA ALA A 230 -31.39 20.91 9.92
C ALA A 230 -31.68 19.62 9.15
N LYS A 231 -30.85 18.57 9.28
CA LYS A 231 -31.10 17.27 8.64
C LYS A 231 -32.38 16.60 9.15
N VAL A 232 -32.60 16.59 10.46
CA VAL A 232 -33.80 15.99 11.07
C VAL A 232 -35.06 16.73 10.62
N ASP A 233 -35.02 18.06 10.54
CA ASP A 233 -36.16 18.85 10.08
C ASP A 233 -36.45 18.63 8.59
N VAL A 234 -35.41 18.51 7.75
CA VAL A 234 -35.56 18.19 6.32
C VAL A 234 -36.14 16.79 6.13
N GLU A 235 -35.67 15.79 6.87
CA GLU A 235 -36.21 14.43 6.81
C GLU A 235 -37.68 14.38 7.24
N ARG A 236 -38.02 15.10 8.32
CA ARG A 236 -39.40 15.23 8.81
C ARG A 236 -40.30 15.90 7.77
N PHE A 237 -39.84 16.97 7.12
CA PHE A 237 -40.58 17.62 6.04
C PHE A 237 -40.78 16.69 4.84
N MET A 238 -39.71 16.04 4.37
CA MET A 238 -39.76 15.10 3.26
C MET A 238 -40.77 13.98 3.56
N ALA A 239 -40.84 13.48 4.80
CA ALA A 239 -41.81 12.48 5.22
C ALA A 239 -43.27 12.91 5.00
N THR A 240 -43.59 14.21 5.08
CA THR A 240 -44.95 14.74 4.86
C THR A 240 -45.34 14.87 3.39
N LEU A 241 -44.37 14.85 2.48
CA LEU A 241 -44.60 14.96 1.03
C LEU A 241 -45.01 13.63 0.41
N SER A 242 -45.80 13.71 -0.68
CA SER A 242 -46.13 12.53 -1.49
C SER A 242 -44.90 12.05 -2.28
N GLU A 243 -44.86 10.77 -2.63
CA GLU A 243 -43.73 10.17 -3.37
C GLU A 243 -43.40 10.91 -4.68
N LYS A 244 -44.44 11.36 -5.40
CA LYS A 244 -44.26 12.18 -6.61
C LYS A 244 -43.70 13.57 -6.32
N ASP A 245 -44.08 14.17 -5.20
CA ASP A 245 -43.61 15.50 -4.81
C ASP A 245 -42.14 15.46 -4.35
N ARG A 246 -41.73 14.38 -3.66
CA ARG A 246 -40.31 14.10 -3.33
C ARG A 246 -39.46 13.93 -4.58
N GLN A 247 -39.93 13.12 -5.53
CA GLN A 247 -39.24 12.89 -6.80
C GLN A 247 -39.05 14.19 -7.60
N ILE A 248 -40.03 15.10 -7.56
CA ILE A 248 -39.91 16.43 -8.19
C ILE A 248 -38.81 17.26 -7.51
N LEU A 249 -38.72 17.24 -6.17
CA LEU A 249 -37.68 17.96 -5.43
C LEU A 249 -36.28 17.39 -5.68
N GLU A 250 -36.11 16.07 -5.67
CA GLU A 250 -34.84 15.40 -5.96
C GLU A 250 -34.34 15.77 -7.36
N LEU A 251 -35.20 15.65 -8.38
CA LEU A 251 -34.84 16.05 -9.74
C LEU A 251 -34.56 17.57 -9.84
N ARG A 252 -35.16 18.39 -8.98
CA ARG A 252 -34.86 19.83 -8.94
C ARG A 252 -33.51 20.13 -8.30
N VAL A 253 -33.14 19.40 -7.26
CA VAL A 253 -31.81 19.47 -6.61
C VAL A 253 -30.71 19.01 -7.57
N GLU A 254 -30.98 17.97 -8.36
CA GLU A 254 -30.09 17.49 -9.44
C GLU A 254 -29.97 18.46 -10.62
N GLY A 255 -30.71 19.57 -10.63
CA GLY A 255 -30.58 20.65 -11.61
C GLY A 255 -31.45 20.51 -12.86
N PHE A 256 -32.40 19.57 -12.91
CA PHE A 256 -33.27 19.40 -14.07
C PHE A 256 -34.26 20.58 -14.27
N THR A 257 -34.57 20.87 -15.53
CA THR A 257 -35.57 21.89 -15.91
C THR A 257 -36.99 21.39 -15.69
N TYR A 258 -37.97 22.30 -15.55
CA TYR A 258 -39.37 21.91 -15.33
C TYR A 258 -39.97 21.07 -16.46
N GLN A 259 -39.46 21.22 -17.68
CA GLN A 259 -39.91 20.42 -18.83
C GLN A 259 -39.38 18.98 -18.72
N GLU A 260 -38.09 18.81 -18.42
CA GLU A 260 -37.47 17.48 -18.23
C GLU A 260 -38.06 16.73 -17.02
N ILE A 261 -38.37 17.45 -15.94
CA ILE A 261 -39.06 16.88 -14.78
C ILE A 261 -40.47 16.42 -15.17
N ALA A 262 -41.18 17.19 -15.98
CA ALA A 262 -42.52 16.81 -16.43
C ALA A 262 -42.47 15.53 -17.27
N ASP A 263 -41.50 15.42 -18.18
CA ASP A 263 -41.32 14.25 -19.03
C ASP A 263 -40.96 12.99 -18.22
N LYS A 264 -40.12 13.12 -17.17
CA LYS A 264 -39.74 12.01 -16.28
C LYS A 264 -40.85 11.56 -15.31
N VAL A 265 -41.59 12.51 -14.73
CA VAL A 265 -42.65 12.23 -13.73
C VAL A 265 -44.00 11.89 -14.41
N GLY A 266 -44.10 12.09 -15.73
CA GLY A 266 -45.27 11.74 -16.54
C GLY A 266 -46.35 12.84 -16.61
N TYR A 267 -45.97 14.10 -16.45
CA TYR A 267 -46.86 15.25 -16.66
C TYR A 267 -46.82 15.75 -18.10
N LYS A 268 -47.99 16.10 -18.65
CA LYS A 268 -48.10 16.60 -20.04
C LYS A 268 -47.56 18.02 -20.26
N THR A 269 -47.38 18.80 -19.18
CA THR A 269 -46.97 20.21 -19.25
C THR A 269 -46.06 20.57 -18.07
N HIS A 270 -45.04 21.40 -18.30
CA HIS A 270 -44.17 21.94 -17.25
C HIS A 270 -44.95 22.73 -16.18
N SER A 271 -46.08 23.34 -16.55
CA SER A 271 -46.95 24.09 -15.64
C SER A 271 -47.51 23.22 -14.50
N ALA A 272 -47.69 21.91 -14.72
CA ALA A 272 -48.13 21.00 -13.67
C ALA A 272 -47.05 20.80 -12.59
N VAL A 273 -45.77 20.70 -13.01
CA VAL A 273 -44.62 20.61 -12.11
C VAL A 273 -44.46 21.89 -11.31
N LYS A 274 -44.56 23.06 -11.97
CA LYS A 274 -44.53 24.36 -11.29
C LYS A 274 -45.59 24.47 -10.18
N LYS A 275 -46.85 24.14 -10.48
CA LYS A 275 -47.93 24.14 -9.49
C LYS A 275 -47.69 23.20 -8.30
N ARG A 276 -46.99 22.08 -8.52
CA ARG A 276 -46.61 21.17 -7.45
C ARG A 276 -45.52 21.76 -6.58
N ILE A 277 -44.51 22.38 -7.17
CA ILE A 277 -43.47 23.10 -6.42
C ILE A 277 -44.07 24.23 -5.59
N ASP A 278 -44.99 25.02 -6.17
CA ASP A 278 -45.68 26.09 -5.44
C ASP A 278 -46.50 25.54 -4.26
N LYS A 279 -47.10 24.35 -4.42
CA LYS A 279 -47.80 23.67 -3.32
C LYS A 279 -46.85 23.18 -2.23
N ILE A 280 -45.72 22.59 -2.62
CA ILE A 280 -44.69 22.11 -1.69
C ILE A 280 -44.10 23.30 -0.90
N GLY A 281 -43.83 24.43 -1.59
CA GLY A 281 -43.36 25.67 -0.98
C GLY A 281 -44.31 26.20 0.09
N ARG A 282 -45.62 26.18 -0.16
CA ARG A 282 -46.62 26.56 0.85
C ARG A 282 -46.66 25.63 2.05
N ILE A 283 -46.58 24.31 1.84
CA ILE A 283 -46.52 23.34 2.94
C ILE A 283 -45.26 23.58 3.78
N PHE A 284 -44.14 23.93 3.14
CA PHE A 284 -42.91 24.27 3.85
C PHE A 284 -43.03 25.57 4.65
N GLN A 285 -43.65 26.62 4.10
CA GLN A 285 -43.94 27.87 4.82
C GLN A 285 -44.82 27.61 6.04
N GLU A 286 -45.87 26.81 5.90
CA GLU A 286 -46.77 26.47 7.02
C GLU A 286 -46.04 25.70 8.13
N GLN A 287 -45.12 24.80 7.77
CA GLN A 287 -44.36 24.01 8.75
C GLN A 287 -43.24 24.80 9.44
N THR A 288 -42.57 25.68 8.72
CA THR A 288 -41.45 26.49 9.23
C THR A 288 -41.88 27.87 9.76
N ASN A 289 -43.16 28.22 9.59
CA ASN A 289 -43.75 29.53 9.89
C ASN A 289 -42.90 30.70 9.34
N THR A 290 -42.24 30.46 8.20
CA THR A 290 -41.30 31.39 7.56
C THR A 290 -41.81 31.71 6.18
N ASP A 291 -41.93 33.00 5.86
CA ASP A 291 -42.38 33.43 4.54
C ASP A 291 -41.23 33.37 3.52
N ILE A 292 -41.31 32.40 2.61
CA ILE A 292 -40.38 32.21 1.49
C ILE A 292 -40.95 32.65 0.13
N GLY A 293 -42.03 33.45 0.12
CA GLY A 293 -42.54 34.10 -1.11
C GLY A 293 -43.40 33.22 -2.02
N PHE A 294 -43.95 32.11 -1.51
CA PHE A 294 -45.03 31.38 -2.16
C PHE A 294 -46.39 31.90 -1.67
N GLU A 295 -47.28 32.26 -2.60
CA GLU A 295 -48.67 32.72 -2.36
C GLU A 295 -49.70 31.60 -2.60
#